data_AF-A0AAE8F532-F1
#
_entry.id   AF-A0AAE8F532-F1
#
_cell.length_a   1.000
_cell.length_b   1.000
_cell.length_c   1.000
_cell.angle_alpha   90.00
_cell.angle_beta   90.00
_cell.angle_gamma   90.00
#
_symmetry.space_group_name_H-M   'P 1'
#
loop_
_entity.id
_entity.type
_entity.pdbx_description
1 polymer ?
#
loop_
_entity_poly.entity_id
_entity_poly.type
_entity_poly.pdbx_seq_one_letter_code
_entity_poly.pdbx_strand_id
1 'polypeptide(L)'
;MEINEMKLLRGFLLLFLVISSQAWAQSPTIKAVTPFDEVVATAGIENSLRAVLNGQYAPFKENFDEVGNPTQLKDGGVLIDGWKKGRSATDAAAFVYYPDGRVYAAYYTATAGRIRYFSSDHGKIHIAIQAWAKRFAPQFEVERKATSVFSGSRNSVSASAADPTAAEQAEMRKVAASIWGQSLADGWEMNAAVGDILGTVTKEIMECSEAYSLVPKPVGWIPGWSYVAKTALQIVTYVAGVHKDRRYKVCVDSAALNWRTPIEAASLGI
;
A
#
# COMPACT_ATOMS: atom_id res chain seq x y z
N MET A 1 -59.77 34.13 -45.08
CA MET A 1 -59.22 34.77 -43.86
C MET A 1 -58.61 33.65 -43.06
N GLU A 2 -57.39 33.27 -43.43
CA GLU A 2 -56.79 31.97 -43.11
C GLU A 2 -55.32 32.20 -42.73
N ILE A 3 -55.12 32.79 -41.56
CA ILE A 3 -53.80 32.98 -40.97
C ILE A 3 -53.97 32.86 -39.45
N ASN A 4 -53.97 31.65 -38.88
CA ASN A 4 -53.57 31.51 -37.46
C ASN A 4 -53.25 30.12 -36.89
N GLU A 5 -53.05 29.06 -37.69
CA GLU A 5 -52.84 27.70 -37.11
C GLU A 5 -51.50 27.05 -37.52
N MET A 6 -50.53 27.83 -38.01
CA MET A 6 -49.26 27.24 -38.49
C MET A 6 -47.98 27.94 -38.00
N LYS A 7 -48.09 28.73 -36.92
CA LYS A 7 -46.92 29.28 -36.21
C LYS A 7 -46.74 28.72 -34.79
N LEU A 8 -47.77 28.14 -34.18
CA LEU A 8 -47.62 27.56 -32.84
C LEU A 8 -46.93 26.19 -32.83
N LEU A 9 -46.96 25.44 -33.94
CA LEU A 9 -46.36 24.10 -34.01
C LEU A 9 -44.86 24.06 -34.37
N ARG A 10 -44.27 25.21 -34.74
CA ARG A 10 -42.82 25.30 -35.05
C ARG A 10 -41.98 25.81 -33.88
N GLY A 11 -42.61 26.32 -32.82
CA GLY A 11 -41.92 26.82 -31.62
C GLY A 11 -41.73 25.78 -30.52
N PHE A 12 -42.37 24.62 -30.61
CA PHE A 12 -42.41 23.62 -29.53
C PHE A 12 -41.63 22.33 -29.81
N LEU A 13 -40.85 22.29 -30.90
CA LEU A 13 -40.07 21.11 -31.30
C LEU A 13 -38.55 21.34 -31.27
N LEU A 14 -38.06 22.24 -30.42
CA LEU A 14 -36.63 22.50 -30.20
C LEU A 14 -36.27 22.66 -28.72
N LEU A 15 -36.99 21.95 -27.84
CA LEU A 15 -36.75 22.03 -26.41
C LEU A 15 -36.97 20.67 -25.74
N PHE A 16 -36.22 19.62 -26.10
CA PHE A 16 -36.04 18.41 -25.24
C PHE A 16 -34.97 17.45 -25.77
N LEU A 17 -33.80 17.96 -26.16
CA LEU A 17 -32.60 17.12 -26.33
C LEU A 17 -31.38 17.85 -25.77
N VAL A 18 -31.49 18.31 -24.51
CA VAL A 18 -30.31 18.29 -23.64
C VAL A 18 -30.09 16.81 -23.35
N ILE A 19 -29.39 16.13 -24.25
CA ILE A 19 -28.69 14.91 -23.88
C ILE A 19 -27.75 15.40 -22.78
N SER A 20 -28.15 15.16 -21.53
CA SER A 20 -27.24 15.16 -20.41
C SER A 20 -26.26 14.03 -20.69
N SER A 21 -25.29 14.32 -21.56
CA SER A 21 -24.00 13.67 -21.54
C SER A 21 -23.35 14.12 -20.23
N GLN A 22 -23.88 13.62 -19.12
CA GLN A 22 -23.00 13.18 -18.08
C GLN A 22 -22.15 12.15 -18.80
N ALA A 23 -20.99 12.58 -19.30
CA ALA A 23 -19.89 11.66 -19.44
C ALA A 23 -19.74 11.12 -18.02
N TRP A 24 -20.31 9.94 -17.79
CA TRP A 24 -20.10 9.20 -16.57
C TRP A 24 -18.61 8.93 -16.58
N ALA A 25 -17.82 9.84 -16.02
CA ALA A 25 -16.42 9.57 -15.79
C ALA A 25 -16.45 8.28 -14.96
N GLN A 26 -15.91 7.22 -15.54
CA GLN A 26 -16.04 5.87 -15.01
C GLN A 26 -15.53 5.88 -13.56
N SER A 27 -16.21 5.14 -12.69
CA SER A 27 -15.78 5.03 -11.30
C SER A 27 -14.36 4.46 -11.23
N PRO A 28 -13.57 4.80 -10.19
CA PRO A 28 -12.26 4.19 -9.99
C PRO A 28 -12.39 2.66 -9.91
N THR A 29 -11.47 1.95 -10.55
CA THR A 29 -11.43 0.49 -10.52
C THR A 29 -10.59 0.04 -9.32
N ILE A 30 -11.24 -0.26 -8.20
CA ILE A 30 -10.55 -0.77 -7.00
C ILE A 30 -10.33 -2.28 -7.15
N LYS A 31 -9.08 -2.72 -6.97
CA LYS A 31 -8.75 -4.15 -6.91
C LYS A 31 -9.56 -4.83 -5.81
N ALA A 32 -10.22 -5.94 -6.15
CA ALA A 32 -10.96 -6.72 -5.17
C ALA A 32 -10.01 -7.25 -4.07
N VAL A 33 -10.46 -7.17 -2.82
CA VAL A 33 -9.68 -7.63 -1.66
C VAL A 33 -9.88 -9.14 -1.50
N THR A 34 -8.78 -9.88 -1.46
CA THR A 34 -8.82 -11.33 -1.16
C THR A 34 -9.10 -11.53 0.33
N PRO A 35 -10.12 -12.30 0.72
CA PRO A 35 -10.41 -12.59 2.12
C PRO A 35 -9.26 -13.33 2.81
N PHE A 36 -9.04 -13.05 4.10
CA PHE A 36 -8.01 -13.70 4.90
C PHE A 36 -8.05 -15.24 4.85
N ASP A 37 -9.26 -15.82 4.93
CA ASP A 37 -9.42 -17.28 4.92
C ASP A 37 -8.95 -17.90 3.60
N GLU A 38 -9.16 -17.22 2.48
CA GLU A 38 -8.69 -17.67 1.17
C GLU A 38 -7.16 -17.59 1.07
N VAL A 39 -6.56 -16.51 1.60
CA VAL A 39 -5.10 -16.34 1.65
C VAL A 39 -4.45 -17.44 2.48
N VAL A 40 -4.99 -17.71 3.68
CA VAL A 40 -4.47 -18.73 4.59
C VAL A 40 -4.66 -20.14 4.03
N ALA A 41 -5.82 -20.42 3.42
CA ALA A 41 -6.10 -21.71 2.80
C ALA A 41 -5.19 -21.97 1.59
N THR A 42 -5.01 -20.98 0.72
CA THR A 42 -4.13 -21.08 -0.47
C THR A 42 -2.67 -21.29 -0.06
N ALA A 43 -2.22 -20.63 1.01
CA ALA A 43 -0.88 -20.81 1.54
C ALA A 43 -0.70 -22.14 2.31
N GLY A 44 -1.78 -22.81 2.71
CA GLY A 44 -1.71 -24.04 3.51
C GLY A 44 -1.19 -23.83 4.94
N ILE A 45 -1.27 -22.61 5.48
CA ILE A 45 -0.62 -22.23 6.75
C ILE A 45 -1.57 -22.16 7.95
N GLU A 46 -2.84 -22.52 7.78
CA GLU A 46 -3.85 -22.39 8.84
C GLU A 46 -3.44 -23.10 10.13
N ASN A 47 -2.97 -24.35 10.02
CA ASN A 47 -2.58 -25.15 11.17
C ASN A 47 -1.39 -24.55 11.91
N SER A 48 -0.35 -24.11 11.18
CA SER A 48 0.83 -23.46 11.78
C SER A 48 0.46 -22.15 12.47
N LEU A 49 -0.40 -21.35 11.85
CA LEU A 49 -0.86 -20.07 12.38
C LEU A 49 -1.73 -20.28 13.63
N ARG A 50 -2.63 -21.28 13.63
CA ARG A 50 -3.41 -21.68 14.81
C ARG A 50 -2.54 -22.22 15.93
N ALA A 51 -1.51 -23.01 15.62
CA ALA A 51 -0.60 -23.55 16.63
C ALA A 51 0.18 -22.44 17.35
N VAL A 52 0.68 -21.46 16.59
CA VAL A 52 1.47 -20.34 17.13
C VAL A 52 0.59 -19.33 17.88
N LEU A 53 -0.60 -19.01 17.37
CA LEU A 53 -1.51 -18.05 18.01
C LEU A 53 -2.32 -18.66 19.16
N ASN A 54 -2.58 -19.97 19.12
CA ASN A 54 -3.41 -20.70 20.08
C ASN A 54 -4.75 -19.95 20.32
N GLY A 55 -5.10 -19.64 21.58
CA GLY A 55 -6.30 -18.88 21.92
C GLY A 55 -6.34 -17.44 21.40
N GLN A 56 -5.27 -16.94 20.76
CA GLN A 56 -5.21 -15.62 20.14
C GLN A 56 -5.52 -15.65 18.64
N TYR A 57 -5.82 -16.81 18.04
CA TYR A 57 -6.10 -16.92 16.60
C TYR A 57 -7.31 -16.09 16.17
N ALA A 58 -8.43 -16.17 16.89
CA ALA A 58 -9.64 -15.42 16.56
C ALA A 58 -9.43 -13.89 16.69
N PRO A 59 -8.92 -13.35 17.82
CA PRO A 59 -8.59 -11.93 17.93
C PRO A 59 -7.60 -11.42 16.89
N PHE A 60 -6.65 -12.26 16.47
CA PHE A 60 -5.73 -11.95 15.38
C PHE A 60 -6.45 -11.83 14.04
N LYS A 61 -7.21 -12.87 13.67
CA LYS A 61 -7.96 -12.96 12.39
C LYS A 61 -8.96 -11.82 12.24
N GLU A 62 -9.60 -11.38 13.32
CA GLU A 62 -10.53 -10.25 13.29
C GLU A 62 -9.91 -8.96 12.75
N ASN A 63 -8.58 -8.82 12.75
CA ASN A 63 -7.92 -7.65 12.20
C ASN A 63 -7.77 -7.68 10.68
N PHE A 64 -8.29 -8.68 9.96
CA PHE A 64 -8.16 -8.81 8.50
C PHE A 64 -9.51 -8.65 7.79
N ASP A 65 -10.19 -7.52 8.00
CA ASP A 65 -11.30 -7.13 7.11
C ASP A 65 -10.78 -6.82 5.71
N GLU A 66 -9.57 -6.24 5.66
CA GLU A 66 -8.80 -5.96 4.46
C GLU A 66 -7.42 -6.59 4.56
N VAL A 67 -6.93 -7.16 3.46
CA VAL A 67 -5.62 -7.83 3.37
C VAL A 67 -4.75 -7.10 2.35
N GLY A 68 -3.52 -6.77 2.76
CA GLY A 68 -2.53 -6.16 1.89
C GLY A 68 -1.91 -7.16 0.92
N ASN A 69 -1.07 -6.67 0.00
CA ASN A 69 -0.46 -7.51 -1.01
C ASN A 69 0.58 -8.46 -0.39
N PRO A 70 0.48 -9.79 -0.59
CA PRO A 70 1.52 -10.73 -0.18
C PRO A 70 2.87 -10.33 -0.78
N THR A 71 3.89 -10.26 0.07
CA THR A 71 5.22 -9.78 -0.31
C THR A 71 6.27 -10.83 -0.03
N GLN A 72 6.95 -11.27 -1.09
CA GLN A 72 8.09 -12.17 -0.98
C GLN A 72 9.29 -11.41 -0.39
N LEU A 73 9.79 -11.90 0.74
CA LEU A 73 11.00 -11.44 1.40
C LEU A 73 12.23 -12.14 0.80
N LYS A 74 13.40 -11.50 0.89
CA LYS A 74 14.67 -12.02 0.36
C LYS A 74 15.13 -13.32 1.01
N ASP A 75 14.73 -13.55 2.24
CA ASP A 75 15.07 -14.77 3.00
C ASP A 75 14.11 -15.94 2.71
N GLY A 76 13.19 -15.77 1.76
CA GLY A 76 12.23 -16.78 1.34
C GLY A 76 10.90 -16.75 2.09
N GLY A 77 10.73 -15.88 3.09
CA GLY A 77 9.47 -15.70 3.78
C GLY A 77 8.46 -14.92 2.94
N VAL A 78 7.17 -15.10 3.21
CA VAL A 78 6.10 -14.29 2.61
C VAL A 78 5.42 -13.48 3.71
N LEU A 79 5.53 -12.16 3.61
CA LEU A 79 4.88 -11.19 4.49
C LEU A 79 3.46 -10.89 4.00
N ILE A 80 2.50 -10.96 4.90
CA ILE A 80 1.13 -10.51 4.69
C ILE A 80 0.74 -9.61 5.85
N ASP A 81 0.22 -8.43 5.54
CA ASP A 81 -0.42 -7.54 6.50
C ASP A 81 -1.92 -7.41 6.22
N GLY A 82 -2.65 -6.90 7.20
CA GLY A 82 -4.08 -6.62 7.06
C GLY A 82 -4.58 -5.72 8.18
N TRP A 83 -5.78 -5.20 8.00
CA TRP A 83 -6.40 -4.26 8.92
C TRP A 83 -7.92 -4.34 8.94
N LYS A 84 -8.50 -3.81 10.03
CA LYS A 84 -9.94 -3.57 10.08
C LYS A 84 -10.31 -2.42 9.16
N LYS A 85 -11.45 -2.52 8.48
CA LYS A 85 -11.88 -1.53 7.49
C LYS A 85 -11.92 -0.13 8.11
N GLY A 86 -11.23 0.82 7.48
CA GLY A 86 -11.13 2.21 7.95
C GLY A 86 -10.28 2.41 9.22
N ARG A 87 -9.55 1.39 9.69
CA ARG A 87 -8.78 1.39 10.95
C ARG A 87 -7.36 0.86 10.79
N SER A 88 -6.74 1.05 9.61
CA SER A 88 -5.38 0.59 9.30
C SER A 88 -4.29 1.09 10.26
N ALA A 89 -4.48 2.27 10.86
CA ALA A 89 -3.57 2.84 11.84
C ALA A 89 -3.84 2.41 13.29
N THR A 90 -4.96 1.73 13.57
CA THR A 90 -5.41 1.46 14.95
C THR A 90 -5.75 0.00 15.25
N ASP A 91 -6.15 -0.80 14.26
CA ASP A 91 -6.57 -2.19 14.44
C ASP A 91 -6.11 -3.02 13.25
N ALA A 92 -4.99 -3.71 13.41
CA ALA A 92 -4.33 -4.33 12.29
C ALA A 92 -3.33 -5.41 12.71
N ALA A 93 -3.01 -6.30 11.78
CA ALA A 93 -2.19 -7.48 12.02
C ALA A 93 -1.25 -7.75 10.85
N ALA A 94 -0.23 -8.59 11.10
CA ALA A 94 0.65 -9.10 10.07
C ALA A 94 1.18 -10.48 10.46
N PHE A 95 1.55 -11.26 9.45
CA PHE A 95 2.27 -12.49 9.63
C PHE A 95 3.29 -12.71 8.51
N VAL A 96 4.33 -13.46 8.83
CA VAL A 96 5.31 -14.00 7.89
C VAL A 96 5.24 -15.51 7.99
N TYR A 97 5.18 -16.18 6.85
CA TYR A 97 5.26 -17.65 6.80
C TYR A 97 6.35 -18.10 5.83
N TYR A 98 6.87 -19.31 6.07
CA TYR A 98 7.84 -19.97 5.22
C TYR A 98 7.32 -21.34 4.77
N PRO A 99 7.81 -21.87 3.64
CA PRO A 99 7.48 -23.22 3.19
C PRO A 99 7.86 -24.33 4.18
N ASP A 100 8.84 -24.07 5.06
CA ASP A 100 9.27 -25.00 6.12
C ASP A 100 8.33 -25.04 7.34
N GLY A 101 7.24 -24.27 7.30
CA GLY A 101 6.23 -24.21 8.36
C GLY A 101 6.51 -23.18 9.45
N ARG A 102 7.65 -22.46 9.42
CA ARG A 102 7.88 -21.35 10.34
C ARG A 102 6.86 -20.24 10.11
N VAL A 103 6.31 -19.72 11.21
CA VAL A 103 5.34 -18.63 11.21
C VAL A 103 5.68 -17.63 12.31
N TYR A 104 5.62 -16.37 11.94
CA TYR A 104 5.73 -15.23 12.85
C TYR A 104 4.49 -14.37 12.66
N ALA A 105 3.85 -13.94 13.73
CA ALA A 105 2.63 -13.15 13.66
C ALA A 105 2.65 -12.03 14.70
N ALA A 106 1.98 -10.94 14.39
CA ALA A 106 1.70 -9.91 15.35
C ALA A 106 0.37 -9.21 15.05
N TYR A 107 -0.23 -8.65 16.10
CA TYR A 107 -1.37 -7.74 15.93
C TYR A 107 -1.37 -6.63 16.97
N TYR A 108 -1.95 -5.50 16.57
CA TYR A 108 -2.16 -4.32 17.37
C TYR A 108 -3.64 -3.95 17.33
N THR A 109 -4.17 -3.55 18.48
CA THR A 109 -5.51 -2.96 18.59
C THR A 109 -5.40 -1.74 19.50
N ALA A 110 -6.01 -0.62 19.14
CA ALA A 110 -5.98 0.60 19.93
C ALA A 110 -6.54 0.37 21.35
N THR A 111 -7.54 -0.52 21.49
CA THR A 111 -8.09 -0.90 22.81
C THR A 111 -7.05 -1.52 23.73
N ALA A 112 -6.14 -2.34 23.20
CA ALA A 112 -5.10 -2.97 24.00
C ALA A 112 -3.86 -2.08 24.18
N GLY A 113 -3.66 -1.10 23.30
CA GLY A 113 -2.53 -0.16 23.35
C GLY A 113 -1.14 -0.81 23.20
N ARG A 114 -1.07 -2.08 22.78
CA ARG A 114 0.20 -2.82 22.65
C ARG A 114 0.17 -3.82 21.50
N ILE A 115 1.35 -4.07 20.93
CA ILE A 115 1.54 -5.12 19.94
C ILE A 115 1.75 -6.45 20.66
N ARG A 116 1.04 -7.49 20.21
CA ARG A 116 1.27 -8.88 20.64
C ARG A 116 2.03 -9.61 19.56
N TYR A 117 3.11 -10.30 19.94
CA TYR A 117 3.97 -11.05 19.03
C TYR A 117 3.87 -12.56 19.30
N PHE A 118 3.91 -13.35 18.23
CA PHE A 118 3.83 -14.80 18.25
C PHE A 118 4.83 -15.37 17.25
N SER A 119 5.42 -16.51 17.58
CA SER A 119 6.48 -17.11 16.78
C SER A 119 6.57 -18.61 17.01
N SER A 120 6.77 -19.37 15.94
CA SER A 120 7.15 -20.79 16.00
C SER A 120 8.63 -21.00 16.35
N ASP A 121 9.45 -19.94 16.35
CA ASP A 121 10.91 -19.99 16.54
C ASP A 121 11.31 -19.40 17.90
N HIS A 122 10.98 -20.13 18.97
CA HIS A 122 11.41 -19.82 20.35
C HIS A 122 11.17 -18.37 20.81
N GLY A 123 10.08 -17.75 20.35
CA GLY A 123 9.72 -16.37 20.72
C GLY A 123 10.53 -15.28 20.01
N LYS A 124 11.35 -15.61 19.01
CA LYS A 124 12.02 -14.59 18.17
C LYS A 124 11.00 -13.78 17.38
N ILE A 125 11.21 -12.48 17.30
CA ILE A 125 10.40 -11.57 16.49
C ILE A 125 11.06 -11.41 15.12
N HIS A 126 10.31 -11.67 14.06
CA HIS A 126 10.77 -11.50 12.69
C HIS A 126 11.01 -10.03 12.34
N ILE A 127 12.06 -9.72 11.58
CA ILE A 127 12.44 -8.34 11.24
C ILE A 127 11.37 -7.61 10.43
N ALA A 128 10.67 -8.29 9.51
CA ALA A 128 9.54 -7.70 8.78
C ALA A 128 8.35 -7.37 9.70
N ILE A 129 8.14 -8.15 10.76
CA ILE A 129 7.11 -7.86 11.77
C ILE A 129 7.52 -6.66 12.62
N GLN A 130 8.81 -6.48 12.90
CA GLN A 130 9.32 -5.26 13.53
C GLN A 130 9.18 -4.03 12.62
N ALA A 131 9.40 -4.20 11.30
CA ALA A 131 9.18 -3.14 10.32
C ALA A 131 7.73 -2.68 10.36
N TRP A 132 6.80 -3.61 10.15
CA TRP A 132 5.36 -3.41 10.28
C TRP A 132 4.94 -2.69 11.57
N ALA A 133 5.54 -3.07 12.71
CA ALA A 133 5.24 -2.48 14.01
C ALA A 133 5.58 -0.98 14.12
N LYS A 134 6.54 -0.47 13.33
CA LYS A 134 6.98 0.93 13.40
C LYS A 134 5.87 1.93 13.07
N ARG A 135 4.87 1.53 12.28
CA ARG A 135 3.74 2.41 11.89
C ARG A 135 2.90 2.91 13.06
N PHE A 136 3.01 2.29 14.23
CA PHE A 136 2.23 2.64 15.41
C PHE A 136 3.04 3.43 16.47
N ALA A 137 4.31 3.79 16.20
CA ALA A 137 5.10 4.66 17.08
C ALA A 137 4.60 6.14 17.02
N PRO A 138 4.73 6.97 18.09
CA PRO A 138 5.45 6.74 19.35
C PRO A 138 4.57 6.11 20.45
N GLN A 139 3.46 5.43 20.12
CA GLN A 139 2.50 4.92 21.10
C GLN A 139 3.01 3.74 21.96
N PHE A 140 4.33 3.56 22.05
CA PHE A 140 4.99 2.51 22.79
C PHE A 140 6.14 3.07 23.63
N GLU A 141 5.95 3.09 24.95
CA GLU A 141 7.04 2.70 25.83
C GLU A 141 7.31 1.22 25.55
N VAL A 142 8.42 0.96 24.86
CA VAL A 142 8.93 -0.40 24.71
C VAL A 142 9.31 -0.86 26.12
N GLU A 143 8.47 -1.67 26.77
CA GLU A 143 8.82 -2.36 28.02
C GLU A 143 9.92 -3.39 27.69
N ARG A 144 11.14 -2.88 27.51
CA ARG A 144 12.36 -3.66 27.33
C ARG A 144 12.68 -4.29 28.68
N LYS A 145 12.44 -5.59 28.82
CA LYS A 145 13.35 -6.38 29.66
C LYS A 145 14.68 -6.42 28.91
N ALA A 146 15.61 -5.58 29.35
CA ALA A 146 16.91 -5.38 28.74
C ALA A 146 17.63 -6.71 28.49
N THR A 147 18.13 -6.94 27.27
CA THR A 147 19.57 -6.97 26.94
C THR A 147 19.71 -7.25 25.44
N SER A 148 20.01 -6.23 24.65
CA SER A 148 20.83 -6.33 23.44
C SER A 148 21.10 -4.91 22.96
N VAL A 149 22.32 -4.45 23.21
CA VAL A 149 22.87 -3.26 22.56
C VAL A 149 23.22 -3.70 21.15
N PHE A 150 22.33 -3.44 20.19
CA PHE A 150 22.68 -3.55 18.78
C PHE A 150 23.58 -2.37 18.41
N SER A 151 24.88 -2.54 18.61
CA SER A 151 25.91 -1.78 17.89
C SER A 151 26.09 -2.47 16.54
N GLY A 152 25.12 -2.29 15.65
CA GLY A 152 25.29 -2.62 14.24
C GLY A 152 26.16 -1.54 13.63
N SER A 153 27.45 -1.84 13.44
CA SER A 153 28.30 -1.10 12.51
C SER A 153 27.51 -0.96 11.20
N ARG A 154 27.15 0.29 10.85
CA ARG A 154 26.70 0.62 9.50
C ARG A 154 27.90 0.44 8.59
N ASN A 155 28.16 -0.82 8.21
CA ASN A 155 28.97 -1.09 7.06
C ASN A 155 28.17 -0.50 5.89
N SER A 156 28.64 0.64 5.41
CA SER A 156 28.32 1.16 4.09
C SER A 156 28.51 0.02 3.09
N VAL A 157 27.41 -0.65 2.74
CA VAL A 157 27.40 -1.62 1.66
C VAL A 157 27.76 -0.81 0.42
N SER A 158 28.92 -1.11 -0.14
CA SER A 158 29.37 -0.53 -1.41
C SER A 158 28.23 -0.61 -2.41
N ALA A 159 27.85 0.53 -2.98
CA ALA A 159 26.82 0.61 -4.01
C ALA A 159 27.12 -0.42 -5.11
N SER A 160 26.26 -1.42 -5.23
CA SER A 160 26.20 -2.24 -6.43
C SER A 160 25.82 -1.34 -7.59
N ALA A 161 26.32 -1.61 -8.80
CA ALA A 161 25.88 -0.92 -10.02
C ALA A 161 24.35 -1.03 -10.29
N ALA A 162 23.61 -1.81 -9.49
CA ALA A 162 22.15 -1.93 -9.51
C ALA A 162 21.41 -0.93 -8.60
N ASP A 163 22.10 -0.24 -7.69
CA ASP A 163 21.46 0.68 -6.75
C ASP A 163 21.38 2.12 -7.30
N PRO A 164 20.29 2.86 -7.03
CA PRO A 164 20.12 4.23 -7.50
C PRO A 164 21.18 5.17 -6.93
N THR A 165 21.66 6.11 -7.76
CA THR A 165 22.55 7.19 -7.32
C THR A 165 21.84 8.13 -6.35
N ALA A 166 22.58 8.91 -5.55
CA ALA A 166 21.98 9.85 -4.59
C ALA A 166 20.97 10.84 -5.23
N ALA A 167 21.21 11.25 -6.47
CA ALA A 167 20.29 12.10 -7.22
C ALA A 167 18.99 11.35 -7.57
N GLU A 168 19.09 10.11 -8.04
CA GLU A 168 17.94 9.26 -8.36
C GLU A 168 17.14 8.90 -7.09
N GLN A 169 17.83 8.63 -5.98
CA GLN A 169 17.21 8.44 -4.67
C GLN A 169 16.41 9.66 -4.22
N ALA A 170 16.91 10.88 -4.48
CA ALA A 170 16.19 12.10 -4.18
C ALA A 170 14.90 12.23 -5.01
N GLU A 171 14.94 11.87 -6.30
CA GLU A 171 13.76 11.86 -7.16
C GLU A 171 12.74 10.80 -6.73
N MET A 172 13.19 9.58 -6.42
CA MET A 172 12.35 8.52 -5.87
C MET A 172 11.69 8.94 -4.55
N ARG A 173 12.41 9.66 -3.69
CA ARG A 173 11.85 10.19 -2.44
C ARG A 173 10.73 11.19 -2.67
N LYS A 174 10.78 12.02 -3.72
CA LYS A 174 9.67 12.91 -4.08
C LYS A 174 8.42 12.11 -4.47
N VAL A 175 8.59 11.02 -5.23
CA VAL A 175 7.48 10.12 -5.58
C VAL A 175 6.90 9.48 -4.33
N ALA A 176 7.73 8.92 -3.45
CA ALA A 176 7.30 8.37 -2.18
C ALA A 176 6.54 9.40 -1.33
N ALA A 177 7.05 10.62 -1.22
CA ALA A 177 6.42 11.70 -0.47
C ALA A 177 5.05 12.10 -1.05
N SER A 178 4.85 11.99 -2.37
CA SER A 178 3.56 12.27 -3.00
C SER A 178 2.47 11.24 -2.69
N ILE A 179 2.87 10.01 -2.32
CA ILE A 179 1.95 8.89 -2.04
C ILE A 179 1.71 8.73 -0.52
N TRP A 180 2.77 8.75 0.28
CA TRP A 180 2.69 8.50 1.74
C TRP A 180 2.98 9.73 2.61
N GLY A 181 3.37 10.85 2.01
CA GLY A 181 3.79 12.04 2.73
C GLY A 181 5.29 12.07 3.04
N GLN A 182 5.83 13.28 3.18
CA GLN A 182 7.27 13.54 3.34
C GLN A 182 7.87 12.83 4.57
N SER A 183 7.18 12.88 5.71
CA SER A 183 7.69 12.32 6.98
C SER A 183 7.98 10.82 6.90
N LEU A 184 7.23 10.07 6.10
CA LEU A 184 7.48 8.64 5.91
C LEU A 184 8.59 8.41 4.89
N ALA A 185 8.56 9.15 3.78
CA ALA A 185 9.55 9.05 2.73
C ALA A 185 10.98 9.38 3.19
N ASP A 186 11.13 10.29 4.15
CA ASP A 186 12.42 10.64 4.75
C ASP A 186 13.02 9.50 5.59
N GLY A 187 12.17 8.63 6.14
CA GLY A 187 12.59 7.50 6.97
C GLY A 187 13.02 6.26 6.19
N TRP A 188 12.88 6.25 4.86
CA TRP A 188 13.20 5.11 4.01
C TRP A 188 14.53 5.27 3.26
N GLU A 189 15.30 4.19 3.24
CA GLU A 189 16.43 4.04 2.33
C GLU A 189 15.90 3.77 0.92
N MET A 190 16.23 4.67 -0.02
CA MET A 190 15.74 4.63 -1.40
C MET A 190 16.58 3.67 -2.26
N ASN A 191 16.61 2.40 -1.90
CA ASN A 191 17.31 1.37 -2.67
C ASN A 191 16.49 0.91 -3.90
N ALA A 192 17.06 0.04 -4.73
CA ALA A 192 16.41 -0.47 -5.93
C ALA A 192 15.03 -1.12 -5.64
N ALA A 193 14.92 -1.91 -4.56
CA ALA A 193 13.67 -2.58 -4.21
C ALA A 193 12.57 -1.60 -3.80
N VAL A 194 12.90 -0.52 -3.09
CA VAL A 194 11.95 0.57 -2.82
C VAL A 194 11.49 1.21 -4.13
N GLY A 195 12.40 1.47 -5.07
CA GLY A 195 12.02 2.03 -6.36
C GLY A 195 11.14 1.12 -7.23
N ASP A 196 11.34 -0.19 -7.16
CA ASP A 196 10.48 -1.16 -7.84
C ASP A 196 9.06 -1.16 -7.27
N ILE A 197 8.93 -1.04 -5.94
CA ILE A 197 7.64 -0.84 -5.27
C ILE A 197 7.00 0.48 -5.70
N LEU A 198 7.75 1.58 -5.74
CA LEU A 198 7.23 2.88 -6.21
C LEU A 198 6.69 2.78 -7.65
N GLY A 199 7.38 2.04 -8.52
CA GLY A 199 6.94 1.82 -9.90
C GLY A 199 5.66 0.98 -9.98
N THR A 200 5.54 -0.03 -9.13
CA THR A 200 4.35 -0.88 -9.02
C THR A 200 3.15 -0.09 -8.51
N VAL A 201 3.32 0.65 -7.41
CA VAL A 201 2.29 1.51 -6.81
C VAL A 201 1.82 2.58 -7.80
N THR A 202 2.76 3.20 -8.52
CA THR A 202 2.42 4.18 -9.56
C THR A 202 1.53 3.57 -10.64
N LYS A 203 1.86 2.36 -11.10
CA LYS A 203 1.05 1.64 -12.09
C LYS A 203 -0.35 1.33 -11.54
N GLU A 204 -0.46 0.81 -10.33
CA GLU A 204 -1.75 0.51 -9.70
C GLU A 204 -2.62 1.78 -9.59
N ILE A 205 -2.03 2.93 -9.24
CA ILE A 205 -2.75 4.22 -9.21
C ILE A 205 -3.24 4.59 -10.62
N MET A 206 -2.39 4.46 -11.65
CA MET A 206 -2.73 4.79 -13.03
C MET A 206 -3.84 3.90 -13.61
N GLU A 207 -3.86 2.62 -13.26
CA GLU A 207 -4.89 1.66 -13.65
C GLU A 207 -6.21 1.92 -12.91
N CYS A 208 -6.15 2.14 -11.59
CA CYS A 208 -7.34 2.48 -10.81
C CYS A 208 -7.99 3.79 -11.27
N SER A 209 -7.17 4.77 -11.68
CA SER A 209 -7.62 6.07 -12.17
C SER A 209 -7.54 6.18 -13.69
N GLU A 210 -7.83 5.09 -14.39
CA GLU A 210 -7.73 5.05 -15.85
C GLU A 210 -8.58 6.15 -16.53
N ALA A 211 -9.78 6.40 -16.03
CA ALA A 211 -10.68 7.43 -16.55
C ALA A 211 -10.39 8.86 -16.03
N TYR A 212 -9.33 9.04 -15.23
CA TYR A 212 -8.88 10.37 -14.80
C TYR A 212 -8.03 11.03 -15.89
N SER A 213 -8.52 12.16 -16.42
CA SER A 213 -7.93 12.85 -17.58
C SER A 213 -7.50 14.30 -17.29
N LEU A 214 -7.57 14.77 -16.05
CA LEU A 214 -7.23 16.17 -15.72
C LEU A 214 -5.73 16.42 -15.70
N VAL A 215 -4.93 15.37 -15.46
CA VAL A 215 -3.47 15.44 -15.49
C VAL A 215 -2.96 14.36 -16.43
N PRO A 216 -2.05 14.68 -17.37
CA PRO A 216 -1.42 13.67 -18.22
C PRO A 216 -0.78 12.57 -17.38
N LYS A 217 -1.07 11.32 -17.74
CA LYS A 217 -0.43 10.16 -17.13
C LYS A 217 1.05 10.12 -17.51
N PRO A 218 1.92 9.58 -16.64
CA PRO A 218 3.27 9.20 -17.03
C PRO A 218 3.24 8.31 -18.28
N VAL A 219 4.00 8.69 -19.31
CA VAL A 219 4.01 7.99 -20.60
C VAL A 219 4.97 6.79 -20.57
N GLY A 220 4.67 5.77 -21.39
CA GLY A 220 5.60 4.67 -21.68
C GLY A 220 6.08 3.91 -20.45
N TRP A 221 5.16 3.46 -19.59
CA TRP A 221 5.50 2.73 -18.36
C TRP A 221 6.49 1.59 -18.61
N ILE A 222 7.60 1.60 -17.87
CA ILE A 222 8.61 0.54 -17.83
C ILE A 222 8.73 0.07 -16.38
N PRO A 223 8.63 -1.23 -16.08
CA PRO A 223 8.83 -1.73 -14.72
C PRO A 223 10.24 -1.40 -14.21
N GLY A 224 10.32 -0.98 -12.95
CA GLY A 224 11.56 -0.85 -12.18
C GLY A 224 11.90 0.57 -11.72
N TRP A 225 12.80 0.67 -10.76
CA TRP A 225 13.18 1.92 -10.10
C TRP A 225 13.68 3.02 -11.05
N SER A 226 14.37 2.65 -12.14
CA SER A 226 14.95 3.64 -13.07
C SER A 226 13.89 4.46 -13.79
N TYR A 227 12.72 3.86 -14.06
CA TYR A 227 11.57 4.57 -14.62
C TYR A 227 11.06 5.63 -13.63
N VAL A 228 10.93 5.24 -12.36
CA VAL A 228 10.46 6.12 -11.29
C VAL A 228 11.37 7.34 -11.14
N ALA A 229 12.68 7.12 -11.07
CA ALA A 229 13.64 8.21 -10.94
C ALA A 229 13.59 9.17 -12.14
N LYS A 230 13.55 8.64 -13.37
CA LYS A 230 13.55 9.44 -14.60
C LYS A 230 12.25 10.22 -14.83
N THR A 231 11.12 9.72 -14.32
CA THR A 231 9.79 10.28 -14.55
C THR A 231 9.18 10.89 -13.28
N ALA A 232 9.95 11.06 -12.21
CA ALA A 232 9.47 11.48 -10.90
C ALA A 232 8.56 12.70 -10.92
N LEU A 233 8.91 13.76 -11.67
CA LEU A 233 8.07 14.95 -11.79
C LEU A 233 6.69 14.65 -12.39
N GLN A 234 6.62 13.81 -13.43
CA GLN A 234 5.36 13.40 -14.04
C GLN A 234 4.51 12.59 -13.06
N ILE A 235 5.14 11.63 -12.36
CA ILE A 235 4.47 10.80 -11.36
C ILE A 235 3.92 11.68 -10.22
N VAL A 236 4.75 12.54 -9.64
CA VAL A 236 4.35 13.44 -8.54
C VAL A 236 3.19 14.35 -8.96
N THR A 237 3.26 14.93 -10.16
CA THR A 237 2.19 15.81 -10.67
C THR A 237 0.89 15.04 -10.86
N TYR A 238 0.97 13.82 -11.41
CA TYR A 238 -0.17 12.95 -11.62
C TYR A 238 -0.80 12.51 -10.30
N VAL A 239 -0.01 11.95 -9.37
CA VAL A 239 -0.48 11.52 -8.04
C VAL A 239 -1.12 12.69 -7.29
N ALA A 240 -0.52 13.88 -7.32
CA ALA A 240 -1.09 15.06 -6.69
C ALA A 240 -2.44 15.48 -7.31
N GLY A 241 -2.60 15.32 -8.62
CA GLY A 241 -3.87 15.54 -9.32
C GLY A 241 -4.94 14.53 -8.90
N VAL A 242 -4.61 13.25 -8.97
CA VAL A 242 -5.50 12.13 -8.60
C VAL A 242 -5.94 12.27 -7.14
N HIS A 243 -5.01 12.56 -6.23
CA HIS A 243 -5.28 12.69 -4.80
C HIS A 243 -6.19 13.89 -4.45
N LYS A 244 -6.15 14.97 -5.24
CA LYS A 244 -7.04 16.13 -5.07
C LYS A 244 -8.46 15.87 -5.58
N ASP A 245 -8.66 14.90 -6.47
CA ASP A 245 -9.97 14.58 -7.00
C ASP A 245 -10.78 13.74 -6.00
N ARG A 246 -11.99 14.20 -5.66
CA ARG A 246 -12.86 13.54 -4.68
C ARG A 246 -13.18 12.09 -5.03
N ARG A 247 -13.25 11.75 -6.32
CA ARG A 247 -13.58 10.40 -6.80
C ARG A 247 -12.35 9.51 -6.86
N TYR A 248 -11.22 10.03 -7.33
CA TYR A 248 -10.04 9.21 -7.59
C TYR A 248 -8.99 9.19 -6.48
N LYS A 249 -9.11 10.03 -5.44
CA LYS A 249 -8.20 9.98 -4.28
C LYS A 249 -8.07 8.58 -3.68
N VAL A 250 -9.14 7.78 -3.75
CA VAL A 250 -9.17 6.40 -3.26
C VAL A 250 -8.14 5.50 -3.94
N CYS A 251 -7.75 5.79 -5.18
CA CYS A 251 -6.69 5.06 -5.88
C CYS A 251 -5.34 5.24 -5.20
N VAL A 252 -5.03 6.47 -4.79
CA VAL A 252 -3.80 6.79 -4.05
C VAL A 252 -3.89 6.22 -2.63
N ASP A 253 -5.00 6.46 -1.93
CA ASP A 253 -5.21 5.99 -0.56
C ASP A 253 -5.10 4.46 -0.46
N SER A 254 -5.76 3.74 -1.37
CA SER A 254 -5.76 2.27 -1.39
C SER A 254 -4.40 1.70 -1.73
N ALA A 255 -3.72 2.24 -2.76
CA ALA A 255 -2.40 1.77 -3.13
C ALA A 255 -1.36 2.08 -2.03
N ALA A 256 -1.44 3.25 -1.42
CA ALA A 256 -0.60 3.62 -0.28
C ALA A 256 -0.77 2.66 0.89
N LEU A 257 -2.02 2.28 1.23
CA LEU A 257 -2.28 1.32 2.31
C LEU A 257 -1.73 -0.07 1.98
N ASN A 258 -2.03 -0.60 0.80
CA ASN A 258 -1.64 -1.95 0.38
C ASN A 258 -0.11 -2.17 0.34
N TRP A 259 0.66 -1.10 0.15
CA TRP A 259 2.11 -1.16 0.01
C TRP A 259 2.88 -0.53 1.19
N ARG A 260 2.17 -0.14 2.25
CA ARG A 260 2.78 0.52 3.42
C ARG A 260 3.81 -0.34 4.15
N THR A 261 3.51 -1.61 4.38
CA THR A 261 4.42 -2.56 5.05
C THR A 261 5.48 -3.10 4.10
N PRO A 262 5.13 -3.50 2.85
CA PRO A 262 6.12 -3.94 1.87
C PRO A 262 7.23 -2.90 1.60
N ILE A 263 6.90 -1.61 1.49
CA ILE A 263 7.91 -0.58 1.25
C ILE A 263 8.83 -0.37 2.46
N GLU A 264 8.34 -0.52 3.69
CA GLU A 264 9.19 -0.52 4.88
C GLU A 264 10.16 -1.70 4.90
N ALA A 265 9.66 -2.90 4.60
CA ALA A 265 10.50 -4.08 4.49
C ALA A 265 11.58 -3.88 3.43
N ALA A 266 11.22 -3.43 2.23
CA ALA A 266 12.17 -3.13 1.17
C ALA A 266 13.20 -2.06 1.58
N SER A 267 12.79 -1.01 2.29
CA SER A 267 13.71 0.03 2.79
C SER A 267 14.73 -0.51 3.80
N LEU A 268 14.40 -1.58 4.51
CA LEU A 268 15.33 -2.28 5.41
C LEU A 268 16.17 -3.33 4.69
N GLY A 269 15.98 -3.50 3.38
CA GLY A 269 16.72 -4.43 2.55
C GLY A 269 16.36 -5.90 2.75
N ILE A 270 15.17 -6.18 3.30
CA ILE A 270 14.64 -7.54 3.55
C ILE A 270 13.58 -7.95 2.54
#